data_AF-A0A927RXX6-F1
#
_entry.id   AF-A0A927RXX6-F1
#
_cell.length_a   1.000
_cell.length_b   1.000
_cell.length_c   1.000
_cell.angle_alpha   90.00
_cell.angle_beta   90.00
_cell.angle_gamma   90.00
#
_symmetry.space_group_name_H-M   'P 1'
#
loop_
_entity.id
_entity.type
_entity.pdbx_description
1 polymer ?
#
loop_
_entity_poly.entity_id
_entity_poly.type
_entity_poly.pdbx_seq_one_letter_code
_entity_poly.pdbx_strand_id
1 'polypeptide(L)'
;MKSIYFDNTEKDNNSWKTIISGFLTKAKRFEIHCWNEEKKEIALALQFGEYKDCDWIYGKVVVGNVSEEFCKFLLECPKPVDTDCYNKMTPFFNIFLDDNFQSCHWGTEVHIGI
;
A
#
# COMPACT_ATOMS: atom_id res chain seq x y z
N MET A 1 -9.97 2.20 15.63
CA MET A 1 -9.51 2.51 14.26
C MET A 1 -10.61 3.27 13.53
N LYS A 2 -10.24 4.31 12.78
CA LYS A 2 -11.13 5.04 11.87
C LYS A 2 -10.95 4.52 10.45
N SER A 3 -12.04 4.29 9.72
CA SER A 3 -12.02 3.88 8.32
C SER A 3 -12.34 5.04 7.38
N ILE A 4 -11.70 5.07 6.21
CA ILE A 4 -11.86 6.06 5.15
C ILE A 4 -11.97 5.30 3.83
N TYR A 5 -12.95 5.65 3.00
CA TYR A 5 -13.19 4.98 1.72
C TYR A 5 -12.98 5.97 0.57
N PHE A 6 -12.26 5.54 -0.47
CA PHE A 6 -11.86 6.38 -1.59
C PHE A 6 -12.48 5.99 -2.93
N ASP A 7 -12.97 4.75 -3.05
CA ASP A 7 -13.35 4.14 -4.33
C ASP A 7 -14.29 5.01 -5.17
N ASN A 8 -15.34 5.54 -4.53
CA ASN A 8 -16.38 6.34 -5.20
C ASN A 8 -16.33 7.83 -4.84
N THR A 9 -15.29 8.28 -4.12
CA THR A 9 -15.27 9.64 -3.53
C THR A 9 -14.15 10.52 -4.08
N GLU A 10 -13.11 9.95 -4.66
CA GLU A 10 -11.93 10.69 -5.13
C GLU A 10 -11.70 10.53 -6.63
N LYS A 11 -11.20 11.58 -7.28
CA LYS A 11 -10.84 11.54 -8.72
C LYS A 11 -9.40 11.13 -8.95
N ASP A 12 -8.54 11.31 -7.95
CA ASP A 12 -7.12 11.01 -7.97
C ASP A 12 -6.69 10.34 -6.66
N ASN A 13 -5.38 10.14 -6.44
CA ASN A 13 -4.87 9.54 -5.21
C ASN A 13 -4.21 10.55 -4.25
N ASN A 14 -4.46 11.85 -4.40
CA ASN A 14 -3.82 12.89 -3.59
C ASN A 14 -4.24 12.82 -2.11
N SER A 15 -5.53 12.57 -1.85
CA SER A 15 -6.03 12.36 -0.47
C SER A 15 -5.36 11.16 0.18
N TRP A 16 -5.26 10.04 -0.54
CA TRP A 16 -4.56 8.85 -0.07
C TRP A 16 -3.08 9.13 0.23
N LYS A 17 -2.37 9.81 -0.69
CA LYS A 17 -0.96 10.20 -0.53
C LYS A 17 -0.75 11.10 0.69
N THR A 18 -1.64 12.06 0.90
CA THR A 18 -1.59 12.97 2.05
C THR A 18 -1.67 12.18 3.35
N ILE A 19 -2.60 11.22 3.46
CA ILE A 19 -2.74 10.41 4.67
C ILE A 19 -1.50 9.54 4.89
N ILE A 20 -1.11 8.72 3.90
CA ILE A 20 -0.01 7.77 4.08
C ILE A 20 1.33 8.48 4.36
N SER A 21 1.56 9.68 3.79
CA SER A 21 2.76 10.49 4.09
C SER A 21 2.91 10.79 5.59
N GLY A 22 1.80 11.06 6.28
CA GLY A 22 1.80 11.34 7.71
C GLY A 22 2.18 10.12 8.56
N PHE A 23 1.92 8.91 8.09
CA PHE A 23 2.27 7.66 8.76
C PHE A 23 3.67 7.19 8.40
N LEU A 24 4.11 7.35 7.15
CA LEU A 24 5.46 7.01 6.69
C LEU A 24 6.55 7.70 7.52
N THR A 25 6.34 8.95 7.94
CA THR A 25 7.32 9.69 8.77
C THR A 25 7.52 9.12 10.18
N LYS A 26 6.61 8.27 10.65
CA LYS A 26 6.60 7.70 12.01
C LYS A 26 6.83 6.20 12.03
N ALA A 27 6.50 5.54 10.92
CA ALA A 27 6.56 4.09 10.81
C ALA A 27 8.00 3.60 10.73
N LYS A 28 8.26 2.41 11.29
CA LYS A 28 9.57 1.75 11.20
C LYS A 28 9.57 0.64 10.18
N ARG A 29 8.46 -0.09 10.07
CA ARG A 29 8.33 -1.25 9.19
C ARG A 29 7.12 -1.12 8.28
N PHE A 30 7.23 -1.72 7.10
CA PHE A 30 6.12 -1.90 6.20
C PHE A 30 5.86 -3.38 5.94
N GLU A 31 4.63 -3.67 5.55
CA GLU A 31 4.22 -4.94 4.97
C GLU A 31 3.34 -4.65 3.75
N ILE A 32 3.69 -5.23 2.60
CA ILE A 32 2.95 -5.10 1.34
C ILE A 32 2.42 -6.48 0.96
N HIS A 33 1.13 -6.54 0.67
CA HIS A 33 0.49 -7.74 0.14
C HIS A 33 0.19 -7.54 -1.34
N CYS A 34 0.49 -8.55 -2.15
CA CYS A 34 0.17 -8.61 -3.58
C CYS A 34 -0.45 -9.96 -3.92
N TRP A 35 -1.36 -10.00 -4.89
CA TRP A 35 -1.83 -11.25 -5.49
C TRP A 35 -0.73 -11.91 -6.33
N ASN A 36 -0.77 -13.24 -6.52
CA ASN A 36 0.25 -13.96 -7.28
C ASN A 36 0.35 -13.50 -8.75
N GLU A 37 -0.74 -12.96 -9.31
CA GLU A 37 -0.84 -12.44 -10.66
C GLU A 37 -0.16 -11.07 -10.82
N GLU A 38 0.00 -10.32 -9.73
CA GLU A 38 0.58 -8.96 -9.67
C GLU A 38 2.12 -9.01 -9.68
N LYS A 39 2.69 -9.69 -10.69
CA LYS A 39 4.14 -9.95 -10.78
C LYS A 39 4.98 -8.68 -10.82
N LYS A 40 4.46 -7.60 -11.42
CA LYS A 40 5.17 -6.32 -11.51
C LYS A 40 5.22 -5.64 -10.16
N GLU A 41 4.11 -5.66 -9.45
CA GLU A 41 3.94 -5.06 -8.12
C GLU A 41 4.79 -5.81 -7.10
N ILE A 42 4.80 -7.14 -7.14
CA ILE A 42 5.71 -7.97 -6.33
C ILE A 42 7.16 -7.57 -6.58
N ALA A 43 7.59 -7.46 -7.84
CA ALA A 43 8.96 -7.07 -8.19
C ALA A 43 9.30 -5.64 -7.75
N LEU A 44 8.34 -4.71 -7.76
CA LEU A 44 8.50 -3.36 -7.23
C LEU A 44 8.69 -3.37 -5.70
N ALA A 45 7.84 -4.09 -4.97
CA ALA A 45 7.93 -4.17 -3.51
C ALA A 45 9.26 -4.78 -3.04
N LEU A 46 9.75 -5.81 -3.76
CA LEU A 46 11.03 -6.48 -3.45
C LEU A 46 12.28 -5.60 -3.64
N GLN A 47 12.17 -4.44 -4.27
CA GLN A 47 13.29 -3.49 -4.30
C GLN A 47 13.57 -2.89 -2.92
N PHE A 48 12.60 -2.94 -1.99
CA PHE A 48 12.67 -2.29 -0.69
C PHE A 48 12.54 -3.26 0.50
N GLY A 49 12.34 -4.53 0.23
CA GLY A 49 12.08 -5.53 1.27
C GLY A 49 12.34 -6.95 0.79
N GLU A 50 11.93 -7.90 1.62
CA GLU A 50 12.10 -9.33 1.39
C GLU A 50 10.78 -10.07 1.55
N TYR A 51 10.69 -11.27 0.99
CA TYR A 51 9.52 -12.11 1.20
C TYR A 51 9.37 -12.46 2.68
N LYS A 52 8.15 -12.29 3.19
CA LYS A 52 7.73 -12.87 4.47
C LYS A 52 7.24 -14.28 4.21
N ASP A 53 7.77 -15.24 4.97
CA ASP A 53 7.22 -16.59 4.98
C ASP A 53 5.80 -16.56 5.58
N CYS A 54 4.81 -16.98 4.80
CA CYS A 54 3.41 -16.98 5.21
C CYS A 54 2.60 -18.02 4.45
N ASP A 55 1.52 -18.49 5.07
CA ASP A 55 0.64 -19.52 4.51
C ASP A 55 -0.39 -18.98 3.50
N TRP A 56 -0.27 -17.71 3.08
CA TRP A 56 -1.21 -17.10 2.15
C TRP A 56 -0.95 -17.56 0.72
N ILE A 57 -1.63 -18.63 0.31
CA ILE A 57 -1.41 -19.28 -0.99
C ILE A 57 -1.80 -18.43 -2.21
N TYR A 58 -2.65 -17.43 -2.03
CA TYR A 58 -3.17 -16.61 -3.13
C TYR A 58 -2.25 -15.44 -3.50
N GLY A 59 -1.25 -15.15 -2.67
CA GLY A 59 -0.43 -13.98 -2.87
C GLY A 59 0.96 -14.10 -2.27
N LYS A 60 1.62 -12.95 -2.22
CA LYS A 60 2.94 -12.77 -1.63
C LYS A 60 2.92 -11.59 -0.68
N VAL A 61 3.66 -11.75 0.40
CA VAL A 61 3.87 -10.71 1.40
C VAL A 61 5.32 -10.28 1.34
N VAL A 62 5.56 -8.98 1.20
CA VAL A 62 6.89 -8.36 1.24
C VAL A 62 6.97 -7.47 2.47
N VAL A 63 8.00 -7.65 3.28
CA VAL A 63 8.25 -6.85 4.50
C VAL A 63 9.59 -6.15 4.41
N GLY A 64 9.69 -4.98 5.03
CA GLY A 64 10.94 -4.21 5.05
C GLY A 64 10.90 -3.07 6.06
N ASN A 65 12.00 -2.32 6.10
CA ASN A 65 12.08 -1.10 6.89
C ASN A 65 11.56 0.08 6.06
N VAL A 66 10.93 1.05 6.72
CA VAL A 66 10.52 2.30 6.09
C VAL A 66 11.77 3.18 5.93
N SER A 67 12.39 3.13 4.76
CA SER A 67 13.53 3.99 4.38
C SER A 67 13.07 5.24 3.64
N GLU A 68 13.95 6.22 3.49
CA GLU A 68 13.67 7.42 2.70
C GLU A 68 13.36 7.09 1.23
N GLU A 69 14.08 6.10 0.67
CA GLU A 69 13.86 5.63 -0.70
C GLU A 69 12.50 4.96 -0.86
N PHE A 70 12.08 4.15 0.12
CA PHE A 70 10.76 3.53 0.12
C PHE A 70 9.64 4.58 0.22
N CYS A 71 9.79 5.55 1.13
CA CYS A 71 8.85 6.67 1.26
C CYS A 71 8.70 7.44 -0.05
N LYS A 72 9.83 7.78 -0.67
CA LYS A 72 9.85 8.49 -1.96
C LYS A 72 9.17 7.67 -3.04
N PHE A 73 9.53 6.40 -3.18
CA PHE A 73 8.94 5.48 -4.14
C PHE A 73 7.40 5.43 -4.00
N LEU A 74 6.89 5.26 -2.78
CA LEU A 74 5.47 5.11 -2.55
C LEU A 74 4.69 6.41 -2.81
N LEU A 75 5.26 7.57 -2.48
CA LEU A 75 4.64 8.88 -2.70
C LEU A 75 4.72 9.36 -4.15
N GLU A 76 5.76 8.96 -4.88
CA GLU A 76 5.93 9.27 -6.31
C GLU A 76 5.21 8.28 -7.23
N CYS A 77 4.79 7.13 -6.70
CA CYS A 77 4.05 6.12 -7.45
C CYS A 77 2.81 6.74 -8.14
N PRO A 78 2.66 6.61 -9.47
CA PRO A 78 1.49 7.14 -10.17
C PRO A 78 0.24 6.37 -9.77
N LYS A 79 -0.92 7.03 -9.86
CA LYS A 79 -2.20 6.35 -9.69
C LYS A 79 -2.33 5.25 -10.75
N PRO A 80 -2.75 4.02 -10.39
CA PRO A 80 -3.01 2.98 -11.38
C PRO A 80 -4.08 3.40 -12.39
N VAL A 81 -3.86 3.01 -13.66
CA VAL A 81 -4.75 3.34 -14.79
C VAL A 81 -5.79 2.25 -15.06
N ASP A 82 -5.57 1.04 -14.55
CA ASP A 82 -6.46 -0.11 -14.66
C ASP A 82 -7.56 -0.04 -13.59
N THR A 83 -8.55 0.82 -13.85
CA THR A 83 -9.64 1.11 -12.90
C THR A 83 -10.97 0.46 -13.26
N ASP A 84 -10.97 -0.64 -14.03
CA ASP A 84 -12.20 -1.23 -14.58
C ASP A 84 -13.20 -1.72 -13.52
N CYS A 85 -12.73 -2.10 -12.32
CA CYS A 85 -13.59 -2.52 -11.20
C CYS A 85 -13.41 -1.71 -9.92
N TYR A 86 -12.27 -1.03 -9.76
CA TYR A 86 -11.94 -0.25 -8.57
C TYR A 86 -11.19 1.01 -8.96
N ASN A 87 -11.49 2.12 -8.30
CA ASN A 87 -10.71 3.35 -8.39
C ASN A 87 -9.46 3.21 -7.51
N LYS A 88 -8.48 2.45 -8.01
CA LYS A 88 -7.25 2.14 -7.27
C LYS A 88 -6.47 3.41 -6.94
N MET A 89 -5.96 3.48 -5.72
CA MET A 89 -5.11 4.56 -5.20
C MET A 89 -3.61 4.21 -5.28
N THR A 90 -3.31 2.93 -5.17
CA THR A 90 -1.96 2.35 -5.19
C THR A 90 -1.98 1.02 -5.96
N PRO A 91 -0.88 0.62 -6.62
CA PRO A 91 -0.83 -0.66 -7.32
C PRO A 91 -0.84 -1.87 -6.37
N PHE A 92 -0.52 -1.68 -5.09
CA PHE A 92 -0.41 -2.77 -4.13
C PHE A 92 -1.77 -3.13 -3.52
N PHE A 93 -2.06 -4.43 -3.39
CA PHE A 93 -3.33 -4.88 -2.83
C PHE A 93 -3.53 -4.38 -1.39
N ASN A 94 -2.58 -4.63 -0.48
CA ASN A 94 -2.57 -4.00 0.85
C ASN A 94 -1.20 -3.41 1.19
N ILE A 95 -1.20 -2.33 1.98
CA ILE A 95 0.00 -1.73 2.58
C ILE A 95 -0.26 -1.49 4.07
N PHE A 96 0.59 -2.03 4.91
CA PHE A 96 0.57 -1.83 6.35
C PHE A 96 1.82 -1.08 6.78
N LEU A 97 1.66 -0.12 7.71
CA LEU A 97 2.77 0.59 8.34
C LEU A 97 2.66 0.43 9.86
N ASP A 98 3.56 -0.38 10.41
CA ASP A 98 3.47 -0.91 11.77
C ASP A 98 2.02 -1.36 12.11
N ASP A 99 1.52 -1.03 13.31
CA ASP A 99 0.17 -1.39 13.75
C ASP A 99 -0.86 -0.25 13.58
N ASN A 100 -0.45 0.90 13.04
CA ASN A 100 -1.23 2.14 13.10
C ASN A 100 -1.88 2.54 11.76
N PHE A 101 -1.47 1.94 10.65
CA PHE A 101 -2.00 2.27 9.33
C PHE A 101 -2.15 1.04 8.46
N GLN A 102 -3.31 0.95 7.80
CA GLN A 102 -3.64 -0.10 6.85
C GLN A 102 -4.31 0.54 5.63
N SER A 103 -3.75 0.32 4.45
CA SER A 103 -4.33 0.71 3.17
C SER A 103 -4.68 -0.57 2.42
N CYS A 104 -5.96 -0.91 2.42
CA CYS A 104 -6.50 -2.16 1.90
C CYS A 104 -7.13 -2.00 0.52
N HIS A 105 -7.24 -3.11 -0.21
CA HIS A 105 -7.96 -3.19 -1.48
C HIS A 105 -7.51 -2.12 -2.50
N TRP A 106 -6.21 -2.11 -2.83
CA TRP A 106 -5.58 -1.09 -3.70
C TRP A 106 -5.70 0.35 -3.15
N GLY A 107 -5.80 0.46 -1.84
CA GLY A 107 -5.96 1.72 -1.11
C GLY A 107 -7.33 2.35 -1.25
N THR A 108 -8.34 1.61 -1.70
CA THR A 108 -9.74 2.07 -1.72
C THR A 108 -10.34 2.15 -0.32
N GLU A 109 -9.75 1.44 0.64
CA GLU A 109 -10.13 1.46 2.06
C GLU A 109 -8.88 1.71 2.91
N VAL A 110 -8.93 2.70 3.79
CA VAL A 110 -7.83 3.04 4.70
C VAL A 110 -8.31 2.99 6.15
N HIS A 111 -7.61 2.25 6.99
CA HIS A 111 -7.81 2.20 8.43
C HIS A 111 -6.63 2.85 9.17
N ILE A 112 -6.95 3.75 10.09
CA ILE A 112 -5.95 4.43 10.91
C ILE A 112 -6.21 4.22 12.40
N GLY A 113 -5.16 3.83 13.12
CA GLY A 113 -5.06 3.93 14.56
C GLY A 113 -4.75 5.38 14.93
N ILE A 114 -5.54 5.94 15.84
CA ILE A 114 -5.39 7.30 16.37
C ILE A 114 -4.99 7.17 17.84
#